data_AF-A0A8B8I407-F1
#
_entry.id   AF-A0A8B8I407-F1
#
_cell.length_a   1.000
_cell.length_b   1.000
_cell.length_c   1.000
_cell.angle_alpha   90.00
_cell.angle_beta   90.00
_cell.angle_gamma   90.00
#
_symmetry.space_group_name_H-M   'P 1'
#
loop_
_entity.id
_entity.type
_entity.pdbx_description
1 polymer ?
#
loop_
_entity_poly.entity_id
_entity_poly.type
_entity_poly.pdbx_seq_one_letter_code
_entity_poly.pdbx_strand_id
1 'polypeptide(L)'
;MGRTAFCVPLAILFLASVIPSKAQSDAPAPVTAPAPAAAPASASAPSEDLPELLYDVRGNFSLHCQLPNDNSLAYVWKKNETDIEQVWELKDRYQLERGGAEFRVARAYEDDFGNYSCALAGAAREQRWAVRGRPHLKLPANTNVVEGQKLKLVCKVVGKPYSRVTWGYTNSSEPDANYTDATEVLGSRASLADSEQGVPNGVLLLEEAQRSDAGRYRCGAAGALAPAVTTLRVKDMYAALWPFLGICAEVFVLCAIILVYEKRRTKPELDDSDTDNHDQKKS
;
A
#
# COMPACT_ATOMS: atom_id res chain seq x y z
N MET A 1 -67.01 -26.69 43.57
CA MET A 1 -68.45 -26.53 43.87
C MET A 1 -69.10 -25.75 42.74
N GLY A 2 -69.90 -26.44 41.90
CA GLY A 2 -70.94 -25.87 41.01
C GLY A 2 -70.50 -25.01 39.81
N ARG A 3 -71.11 -25.00 38.63
CA ARG A 3 -72.22 -25.73 38.00
C ARG A 3 -72.06 -25.63 36.47
N THR A 4 -72.62 -26.61 35.79
CA THR A 4 -72.72 -26.93 34.35
C THR A 4 -73.59 -26.00 33.49
N ALA A 5 -73.35 -25.94 32.17
CA ALA A 5 -74.32 -26.11 31.05
C ALA A 5 -73.61 -25.92 29.68
N PHE A 6 -73.44 -26.95 28.85
CA PHE A 6 -74.34 -27.48 27.79
C PHE A 6 -74.48 -26.61 26.53
N CYS A 7 -73.92 -27.05 25.39
CA CYS A 7 -74.68 -27.58 24.23
C CYS A 7 -73.74 -27.98 23.06
N VAL A 8 -74.13 -29.05 22.37
CA VAL A 8 -73.46 -29.77 21.25
C VAL A 8 -74.52 -29.87 20.11
N PRO A 9 -74.32 -30.61 19.00
CA PRO A 9 -73.51 -30.45 17.78
C PRO A 9 -74.39 -30.19 16.51
N LEU A 10 -73.81 -30.16 15.30
CA LEU A 10 -74.20 -31.08 14.20
C LEU A 10 -73.30 -30.92 12.96
N ALA A 11 -72.93 -32.06 12.37
CA ALA A 11 -72.20 -32.21 11.12
C ALA A 11 -73.12 -32.87 10.08
N ILE A 12 -73.11 -32.45 8.80
CA ILE A 12 -73.62 -33.19 7.62
C ILE A 12 -72.86 -32.62 6.39
N LEU A 13 -71.89 -33.28 5.74
CA LEU A 13 -71.87 -34.45 4.83
C LEU A 13 -72.50 -34.28 3.42
N PHE A 14 -71.62 -34.52 2.43
CA PHE A 14 -71.78 -35.22 1.14
C PHE A 14 -72.19 -34.51 -0.17
N LEU A 15 -71.28 -34.67 -1.15
CA LEU A 15 -71.41 -35.09 -2.56
C LEU A 15 -72.32 -34.29 -3.50
N ALA A 16 -71.75 -33.78 -4.60
CA ALA A 16 -71.55 -34.58 -5.83
C ALA A 16 -70.97 -33.72 -6.95
N SER A 17 -70.06 -34.34 -7.71
CA SER A 17 -69.57 -33.96 -9.03
C SER A 17 -70.67 -33.85 -10.08
N VAL A 18 -70.57 -32.92 -11.03
CA VAL A 18 -70.80 -33.15 -12.48
C VAL A 18 -70.15 -32.00 -13.30
N ILE A 19 -69.25 -32.39 -14.20
CA ILE A 19 -68.64 -31.66 -15.35
C ILE A 19 -69.61 -31.90 -16.54
N PRO A 20 -69.86 -31.02 -17.55
CA PRO A 20 -68.81 -30.60 -18.49
C PRO A 20 -68.95 -29.30 -19.34
N SER A 21 -67.85 -29.03 -20.06
CA SER A 21 -67.77 -28.49 -21.43
C SER A 21 -67.69 -26.96 -21.60
N LYS A 22 -66.54 -26.45 -22.03
CA LYS A 22 -66.10 -26.35 -23.45
C LYS A 22 -64.97 -25.31 -23.55
N ALA A 23 -63.89 -25.68 -24.23
CA ALA A 23 -62.74 -24.81 -24.51
C ALA A 23 -63.07 -23.75 -25.57
N GLN A 24 -62.57 -22.53 -25.39
CA GLN A 24 -62.32 -21.58 -26.46
C GLN A 24 -61.04 -20.80 -26.11
N SER A 25 -60.05 -20.91 -27.00
CA SER A 25 -58.81 -20.15 -27.00
C SER A 25 -59.06 -18.70 -27.36
N ASP A 26 -58.47 -17.75 -26.64
CA ASP A 26 -58.05 -16.48 -27.22
C ASP A 26 -56.76 -16.00 -26.55
N ALA A 27 -55.81 -15.62 -27.39
CA ALA A 27 -54.47 -15.19 -27.04
C ALA A 27 -54.48 -13.82 -26.32
N PRO A 28 -53.53 -13.54 -25.42
CA PRO A 28 -53.47 -12.27 -24.72
C PRO A 28 -52.93 -11.13 -25.61
N ALA A 29 -53.60 -10.00 -25.52
CA ALA A 29 -53.23 -8.70 -26.09
C ALA A 29 -51.89 -8.17 -25.50
N PRO A 30 -51.19 -7.25 -26.20
CA PRO A 30 -49.81 -6.89 -25.89
C PRO A 30 -49.72 -5.99 -24.65
N VAL A 31 -48.82 -6.36 -23.73
CA VAL A 31 -48.51 -5.58 -22.53
C VAL A 31 -47.70 -4.35 -22.94
N THR A 32 -48.29 -3.18 -22.76
CA THR A 32 -47.63 -1.88 -22.92
C THR A 32 -46.56 -1.72 -21.84
N ALA A 33 -45.31 -1.49 -22.26
CA ALA A 33 -44.19 -1.22 -21.36
C ALA A 33 -44.40 0.12 -20.62
N PRO A 34 -44.19 0.19 -19.29
CA PRO A 34 -44.15 1.46 -18.60
C PRO A 34 -42.83 2.21 -18.88
N ALA A 35 -42.94 3.51 -19.10
CA ALA A 35 -41.84 4.44 -19.30
C ALA A 35 -40.81 4.40 -18.15
N PRO A 36 -39.53 4.73 -18.40
CA PRO A 36 -38.49 4.68 -17.38
C PRO A 36 -38.76 5.73 -16.30
N ALA A 37 -38.94 5.27 -15.07
CA ALA A 37 -38.89 6.12 -13.89
C ALA A 37 -37.51 6.77 -13.83
N ALA A 38 -37.48 8.10 -13.91
CA ALA A 38 -36.29 8.89 -13.66
C ALA A 38 -35.71 8.52 -12.30
N ALA A 39 -34.44 8.11 -12.30
CA ALA A 39 -33.68 7.82 -11.09
C ALA A 39 -33.72 9.06 -10.17
N PRO A 40 -33.83 8.89 -8.83
CA PRO A 40 -33.63 10.00 -7.94
C PRO A 40 -32.17 10.44 -8.07
N ALA A 41 -31.95 11.64 -8.59
CA ALA A 41 -30.67 12.31 -8.48
C ALA A 41 -30.29 12.30 -7.01
N SER A 42 -29.21 11.60 -6.68
CA SER A 42 -28.57 11.69 -5.38
C SER A 42 -28.18 13.15 -5.18
N ALA A 43 -28.98 13.88 -4.40
CA ALA A 43 -28.59 15.14 -3.83
C ALA A 43 -27.42 14.86 -2.88
N SER A 44 -26.20 14.84 -3.43
CA SER A 44 -25.01 15.14 -2.66
C SER A 44 -25.28 16.49 -2.00
N ALA A 45 -25.38 16.50 -0.67
CA ALA A 45 -25.26 17.74 0.08
C ALA A 45 -24.05 18.50 -0.48
N PRO A 46 -24.12 19.82 -0.68
CA PRO A 46 -22.93 20.57 -1.03
C PRO A 46 -21.94 20.35 0.11
N SER A 47 -20.84 19.66 -0.17
CA SER A 47 -19.67 19.77 0.70
C SER A 47 -19.38 21.26 0.75
N GLU A 48 -19.44 21.87 1.94
CA GLU A 48 -18.83 23.17 2.12
C GLU A 48 -17.34 22.97 1.77
N ASP A 49 -16.97 23.31 0.54
CA ASP A 49 -15.59 23.21 0.06
C ASP A 49 -14.79 24.30 0.80
N LEU A 50 -14.35 23.95 2.01
CA LEU A 50 -13.52 24.81 2.82
C LEU A 50 -12.23 25.13 2.06
N PRO A 51 -11.74 26.38 2.11
CA PRO A 51 -10.47 26.73 1.49
C PRO A 51 -9.36 25.89 2.11
N GLU A 52 -8.65 25.15 1.26
CA GLU A 52 -7.58 24.25 1.68
C GLU A 52 -6.25 24.99 1.85
N LEU A 53 -5.61 24.80 3.00
CA LEU A 53 -4.23 25.25 3.24
C LEU A 53 -3.34 24.01 3.36
N LEU A 54 -2.34 23.90 2.48
CA LEU A 54 -1.34 22.85 2.53
C LEU A 54 -0.08 23.30 3.29
N TYR A 55 0.35 22.55 4.30
CA TYR A 55 1.62 22.77 5.00
C TYR A 55 2.58 21.60 4.83
N ASP A 56 3.88 21.87 4.80
CA ASP A 56 4.90 20.83 4.86
C ASP A 56 5.13 20.39 6.32
N VAL A 57 5.21 19.09 6.57
CA VAL A 57 5.53 18.56 7.91
C VAL A 57 6.93 19.02 8.32
N ARG A 58 7.05 19.58 9.53
CA ARG A 58 8.19 20.36 10.08
C ARG A 58 8.39 21.75 9.50
N GLY A 59 7.58 22.16 8.52
CA GLY A 59 7.48 23.53 8.05
C GLY A 59 6.62 24.39 8.99
N ASN A 60 6.36 25.62 8.54
CA ASN A 60 5.50 26.56 9.23
C ASN A 60 4.20 26.78 8.45
N PHE A 61 3.14 27.16 9.15
CA PHE A 61 1.94 27.68 8.53
C PHE A 61 1.33 28.79 9.39
N SER A 62 0.62 29.72 8.75
CA SER A 62 -0.19 30.70 9.44
C SER A 62 -1.58 30.83 8.81
N LEU A 63 -2.56 31.15 9.64
CA LEU A 63 -3.93 31.43 9.27
C LEU A 63 -4.23 32.87 9.65
N HIS A 64 -4.77 33.63 8.71
CA HIS A 64 -5.14 35.02 8.95
C HIS A 64 -6.66 35.18 8.96
N CYS A 65 -7.19 35.60 10.10
CA CYS A 65 -8.61 35.88 10.27
C CYS A 65 -8.97 37.25 9.66
N GLN A 66 -9.78 37.23 8.60
CA GLN A 66 -10.17 38.41 7.82
C GLN A 66 -11.54 38.99 8.24
N LEU A 67 -12.03 38.62 9.43
CA LEU A 67 -13.30 39.14 9.95
C LEU A 67 -13.14 40.61 10.39
N PRO A 68 -14.04 41.52 9.98
CA PRO A 68 -14.03 42.91 10.46
C PRO A 68 -14.17 42.97 11.98
N ASN A 69 -13.26 43.67 12.65
CA ASN A 69 -13.19 43.74 14.11
C ASN A 69 -13.23 45.19 14.62
N ASP A 70 -14.30 45.91 14.27
CA ASP A 70 -14.46 47.32 14.59
C ASP A 70 -14.57 47.58 16.11
N ASN A 71 -15.07 46.58 16.85
CA ASN A 71 -15.29 46.64 18.29
C ASN A 71 -14.09 46.15 19.12
N SER A 72 -12.94 45.87 18.50
CA SER A 72 -11.74 45.36 19.18
C SER A 72 -11.99 44.13 20.06
N LEU A 73 -12.87 43.23 19.59
CA LEU A 73 -13.20 41.98 20.27
C LEU A 73 -12.04 40.98 20.18
N ALA A 74 -11.96 40.08 21.17
CA ALA A 74 -10.98 39.00 21.14
C ALA A 74 -11.29 37.98 20.02
N TYR A 75 -10.24 37.44 19.40
CA TYR A 75 -10.35 36.34 18.45
C TYR A 75 -10.41 34.99 19.18
N VAL A 76 -11.35 34.14 18.77
CA VAL A 76 -11.53 32.78 19.26
C VAL A 76 -11.14 31.83 18.15
N TRP A 77 -10.15 30.97 18.42
CA TRP A 77 -9.64 29.99 17.47
C TRP A 77 -10.04 28.58 17.88
N LYS A 78 -10.51 27.79 16.90
CA LYS A 78 -10.88 26.39 17.08
C LYS A 78 -10.17 25.50 16.08
N LYS A 79 -9.90 24.27 16.50
CA LYS A 79 -9.49 23.16 15.64
C LYS A 79 -10.45 22.01 15.86
N ASN A 80 -11.06 21.52 14.78
CA ASN A 80 -12.08 20.48 14.80
C ASN A 80 -13.18 20.78 15.83
N GLU A 81 -13.70 22.01 15.78
CA GLU A 81 -14.74 22.54 16.70
C GLU A 81 -14.33 22.66 18.18
N THR A 82 -13.08 22.35 18.53
CA THR A 82 -12.53 22.46 19.89
C THR A 82 -11.67 23.71 20.02
N ASP A 83 -11.82 24.47 21.09
CA ASP A 83 -11.00 25.66 21.33
C ASP A 83 -9.51 25.31 21.39
N ILE A 84 -8.68 26.11 20.73
CA ILE A 84 -7.25 25.79 20.50
C ILE A 84 -6.46 25.62 21.80
N GLU A 85 -6.89 26.26 22.88
CA GLU A 85 -6.32 26.14 24.22
C GLU A 85 -6.51 24.75 24.85
N GLN A 86 -7.55 24.02 24.43
CA GLN A 86 -7.86 22.67 24.89
C GLN A 86 -7.18 21.59 24.04
N VAL A 87 -6.57 21.96 22.92
CA VAL A 87 -5.88 21.04 22.00
C VAL A 87 -4.46 20.82 22.49
N TRP A 88 -4.26 19.74 23.26
CA TRP A 88 -2.99 19.44 23.91
C TRP A 88 -1.82 19.30 22.93
N GLU A 89 -2.05 18.83 21.70
CA GLU A 89 -1.01 18.65 20.69
C GLU A 89 -0.36 19.98 20.31
N LEU A 90 -1.14 21.07 20.33
CA LEU A 90 -0.71 22.42 19.94
C LEU A 90 -0.20 23.25 21.12
N LYS A 91 -0.38 22.78 22.35
CA LYS A 91 0.06 23.47 23.56
C LYS A 91 1.53 23.87 23.45
N ASP A 92 1.82 25.13 23.78
CA ASP A 92 3.15 25.75 23.72
C ASP A 92 3.79 25.84 22.32
N ARG A 93 3.11 25.42 21.25
CA ARG A 93 3.64 25.44 19.86
C ARG A 93 3.01 26.50 18.97
N TYR A 94 1.77 26.89 19.23
CA TYR A 94 1.11 27.93 18.46
C TYR A 94 1.41 29.31 19.03
N GLN A 95 1.33 30.33 18.18
CA GLN A 95 1.47 31.73 18.54
C GLN A 95 0.32 32.52 17.93
N LEU A 96 -0.22 33.45 18.71
CA LEU A 96 -1.21 34.42 18.26
C LEU A 96 -0.52 35.76 18.04
N GLU A 97 -0.40 36.15 16.79
CA GLU A 97 0.20 37.40 16.35
C GLU A 97 -0.90 38.43 15.99
N ARG A 98 -0.52 39.69 15.77
CA ARG A 98 -1.42 40.78 15.34
C ARG A 98 -2.68 40.93 16.22
N GLY A 99 -2.51 40.90 17.54
CA GLY A 99 -3.63 41.02 18.49
C GLY A 99 -4.60 39.83 18.46
N GLY A 100 -4.16 38.66 17.99
CA GLY A 100 -4.96 37.44 17.89
C GLY A 100 -5.52 37.15 16.51
N ALA A 101 -5.40 38.08 15.56
CA ALA A 101 -5.92 37.91 14.20
C ALA A 101 -5.10 36.94 13.33
N GLU A 102 -3.87 36.62 13.72
CA GLU A 102 -3.00 35.68 12.99
C GLU A 102 -2.61 34.51 13.91
N PHE A 103 -3.01 33.30 13.51
CA PHE A 103 -2.62 32.06 14.18
C PHE A 103 -1.43 31.44 13.45
N ARG A 104 -0.34 31.17 14.16
CA ARG A 104 0.90 30.69 13.57
C ARG A 104 1.43 29.45 14.28
N VAL A 105 1.91 28.48 13.50
CA VAL A 105 2.64 27.31 13.97
C VAL A 105 3.97 27.24 13.22
N ALA A 106 5.10 27.40 13.93
CA ALA A 106 6.43 27.47 13.30
C ALA A 106 7.02 26.09 12.92
N ARG A 107 6.54 25.03 13.58
CA ARG A 107 6.97 23.65 13.33
C ARG A 107 5.76 22.72 13.39
N ALA A 108 5.13 22.53 12.24
CA ALA A 108 3.93 21.74 12.10
C ALA A 108 4.23 20.23 12.15
N TYR A 109 3.38 19.47 12.82
CA TYR A 109 3.40 18.00 12.85
C TYR A 109 2.22 17.44 12.08
N GLU A 110 2.25 16.13 11.78
CA GLU A 110 1.16 15.47 11.05
C GLU A 110 -0.19 15.61 11.75
N ASP A 111 -0.19 15.68 13.08
CA ASP A 111 -1.40 15.83 13.88
C ASP A 111 -1.93 17.26 13.91
N ASP A 112 -1.24 18.23 13.31
CA ASP A 112 -1.75 19.60 13.11
C ASP A 112 -2.76 19.70 11.97
N PHE A 113 -2.97 18.62 11.20
CA PHE A 113 -4.06 18.55 10.24
C PHE A 113 -5.43 18.71 10.94
N GLY A 114 -6.37 19.32 10.23
CA GLY A 114 -7.72 19.49 10.74
C GLY A 114 -8.44 20.66 10.10
N ASN A 115 -9.69 20.84 10.49
CA ASN A 115 -10.47 22.00 10.11
C ASN A 115 -10.30 23.06 11.20
N TYR A 116 -9.81 24.23 10.81
CA TYR A 116 -9.59 25.36 11.72
C TYR A 116 -10.67 26.40 11.49
N SER A 117 -11.07 27.09 12.55
CA SER A 117 -11.94 28.26 12.44
C SER A 117 -11.49 29.39 13.34
N CYS A 118 -11.79 30.62 12.90
CA CYS A 118 -11.70 31.83 13.72
C CYS A 118 -13.05 32.52 13.79
N ALA A 119 -13.38 33.05 14.96
CA ALA A 119 -14.53 33.91 15.19
C ALA A 119 -14.15 35.07 16.11
N LEU A 120 -14.95 36.13 16.12
CA LEU A 120 -14.86 37.15 17.17
C LEU A 120 -15.68 36.69 18.39
N ALA A 121 -15.22 37.05 19.60
CA ALA A 121 -15.90 36.68 20.83
C ALA A 121 -17.38 37.11 20.82
N GLY A 122 -18.29 36.15 20.97
CA GLY A 122 -19.74 36.38 20.93
C GLY A 122 -20.36 36.56 19.53
N ALA A 123 -19.56 36.50 18.46
CA ALA A 123 -20.06 36.57 17.10
C ALA A 123 -20.47 35.17 16.58
N ALA A 124 -21.56 35.13 15.80
CA ALA A 124 -22.00 33.90 15.13
C ALA A 124 -21.24 33.61 13.83
N ARG A 125 -20.62 34.64 13.23
CA ARG A 125 -19.87 34.49 11.98
C ARG A 125 -18.46 33.99 12.28
N GLU A 126 -18.06 32.96 11.55
CA GLU A 126 -16.71 32.42 11.59
C GLU A 126 -16.11 32.29 10.18
N GLN A 127 -14.78 32.28 10.11
CA GLN A 127 -14.04 31.93 8.91
C GLN A 127 -13.37 30.57 9.14
N ARG A 128 -13.47 29.67 8.16
CA ARG A 128 -13.04 28.28 8.27
C ARG A 128 -12.00 27.93 7.21
N TRP A 129 -11.10 27.00 7.53
CA TRP A 129 -10.09 26.44 6.63
C TRP A 129 -9.96 24.94 6.83
N ALA A 130 -9.66 24.23 5.75
CA ALA A 130 -9.19 22.84 5.82
C ALA A 130 -7.65 22.84 5.77
N VAL A 131 -7.00 22.70 6.92
CA VAL A 131 -5.53 22.67 7.01
C VAL A 131 -5.05 21.24 6.86
N ARG A 132 -4.37 20.94 5.76
CA ARG A 132 -3.91 19.58 5.42
C ARG A 132 -2.39 19.55 5.30
N GLY A 133 -1.81 18.41 5.67
CA GLY A 133 -0.39 18.16 5.47
C GLY A 133 -0.15 17.78 4.01
N ARG A 134 0.75 18.52 3.36
CA ARG A 134 1.23 18.23 2.01
C ARG A 134 1.88 16.84 1.97
N PRO A 135 1.39 15.92 1.12
CA PRO A 135 1.87 14.55 1.15
C PRO A 135 3.27 14.42 0.51
N HIS A 136 4.17 13.79 1.25
CA HIS A 136 5.52 13.43 0.81
C HIS A 136 5.71 11.93 0.86
N LEU A 137 6.13 11.35 -0.26
CA LEU A 137 6.29 9.90 -0.39
C LEU A 137 7.75 9.52 -0.13
N LYS A 138 7.94 8.41 0.58
CA LYS A 138 9.26 7.86 0.90
C LYS A 138 9.29 6.37 0.63
N LEU A 139 10.31 5.97 -0.12
CA LEU A 139 10.60 4.58 -0.45
C LEU A 139 12.13 4.40 -0.37
N PRO A 140 12.64 3.23 0.06
CA PRO A 140 14.09 2.97 0.02
C PRO A 140 14.63 3.13 -1.39
N ALA A 141 15.81 3.72 -1.57
CA ALA A 141 16.36 3.93 -2.91
C ALA A 141 16.68 2.61 -3.64
N ASN A 142 17.11 1.60 -2.89
CA ASN A 142 17.44 0.28 -3.39
C ASN A 142 16.85 -0.78 -2.47
N THR A 143 16.22 -1.79 -3.05
CA THR A 143 15.69 -2.94 -2.36
C THR A 143 16.26 -4.21 -2.99
N ASN A 144 16.59 -5.20 -2.18
CA ASN A 144 17.10 -6.48 -2.66
C ASN A 144 16.20 -7.60 -2.14
N VAL A 145 15.95 -8.59 -2.98
CA VAL A 145 15.26 -9.83 -2.61
C VAL A 145 16.00 -11.00 -3.25
N VAL A 146 15.94 -12.17 -2.63
CA VAL A 146 16.47 -13.41 -3.24
C VAL A 146 15.35 -14.04 -4.07
N GLU A 147 15.69 -14.59 -5.23
CA GLU A 147 14.77 -15.36 -6.07
C GLU A 147 14.01 -16.42 -5.25
N GLY A 148 12.70 -16.52 -5.47
CA GLY A 148 11.80 -17.40 -4.73
C GLY A 148 11.30 -16.88 -3.38
N GLN A 149 11.81 -15.75 -2.88
CA GLN A 149 11.39 -15.18 -1.60
C GLN A 149 10.28 -14.13 -1.73
N LYS A 150 9.57 -13.92 -0.62
CA LYS A 150 8.59 -12.85 -0.46
C LYS A 150 9.28 -11.48 -0.39
N LEU A 151 8.72 -10.49 -1.08
CA LEU A 151 9.12 -9.09 -1.02
C LEU A 151 7.98 -8.23 -0.48
N LYS A 152 8.30 -7.31 0.43
CA LYS A 152 7.38 -6.28 0.95
C LYS A 152 7.96 -4.90 0.66
N LEU A 153 7.36 -4.14 -0.26
CA LEU A 153 7.68 -2.74 -0.49
C LEU A 153 6.69 -1.86 0.26
N VAL A 154 7.20 -0.95 1.10
CA VAL A 154 6.38 -0.07 1.94
C VAL A 154 6.59 1.38 1.51
N CYS A 155 5.56 1.99 0.92
CA CYS A 155 5.56 3.42 0.60
C CYS A 155 5.11 4.19 1.84
N LYS A 156 6.06 4.86 2.50
CA LYS A 156 5.76 5.72 3.64
C LYS A 156 5.25 7.07 3.13
N VAL A 157 4.03 7.41 3.52
CA VAL A 157 3.43 8.72 3.25
C VAL A 157 3.60 9.58 4.48
N VAL A 158 4.08 10.80 4.29
CA VAL A 158 4.19 11.83 5.33
C VAL A 158 3.21 12.94 5.01
N GLY A 159 2.40 13.36 5.98
CA GLY A 159 1.30 14.31 5.81
C GLY A 159 -0.07 13.63 5.90
N LYS A 160 -1.10 14.39 6.32
CA LYS A 160 -2.47 13.91 6.49
C LYS A 160 -3.49 14.82 5.83
N PRO A 161 -4.63 14.29 5.32
CA PRO A 161 -5.01 12.88 5.31
C PRO A 161 -4.23 12.07 4.27
N TYR A 162 -4.07 10.78 4.53
CA TYR A 162 -3.41 9.87 3.59
C TYR A 162 -4.31 9.63 2.38
N SER A 163 -3.78 9.86 1.19
CA SER A 163 -4.42 9.46 -0.06
C SER A 163 -4.03 8.03 -0.44
N ARG A 164 -4.84 7.40 -1.29
CA ARG A 164 -4.58 6.05 -1.80
C ARG A 164 -3.29 6.04 -2.62
N VAL A 165 -2.41 5.09 -2.32
CA VAL A 165 -1.16 4.89 -3.07
C VAL A 165 -1.42 4.07 -4.33
N THR A 166 -0.74 4.46 -5.41
CA THR A 166 -0.67 3.73 -6.67
C THR A 166 0.75 3.22 -6.89
N TRP A 167 0.89 2.01 -7.44
CA TRP A 167 2.17 1.37 -7.67
C TRP A 167 2.44 1.21 -9.16
N GLY A 168 3.55 1.76 -9.61
CA GLY A 168 4.03 1.63 -10.98
C GLY A 168 5.30 0.79 -11.06
N TYR A 169 5.51 0.12 -12.19
CA TYR A 169 6.69 -0.66 -12.51
C TYR A 169 7.28 -0.26 -13.87
N THR A 170 8.61 -0.32 -13.98
CA THR A 170 9.33 -0.23 -15.26
C THR A 170 10.65 -0.99 -15.20
N ASN A 171 11.05 -1.62 -16.31
CA ASN A 171 12.37 -2.27 -16.43
C ASN A 171 13.46 -1.31 -16.95
N SER A 172 13.09 -0.08 -17.33
CA SER A 172 14.02 0.90 -17.87
C SER A 172 14.81 1.62 -16.78
N SER A 173 16.09 1.89 -17.05
CA SER A 173 16.95 2.73 -16.20
C SER A 173 16.68 4.22 -16.37
N GLU A 174 15.92 4.64 -17.37
CA GLU A 174 15.73 6.04 -17.71
C GLU A 174 14.85 6.80 -16.69
N PRO A 175 15.18 8.07 -16.35
CA PRO A 175 14.41 8.85 -15.38
C PRO A 175 12.94 9.01 -15.75
N ASP A 176 12.68 9.26 -17.05
CA ASP A 176 11.37 9.55 -17.65
C ASP A 176 10.70 8.32 -18.26
N ALA A 177 11.12 7.12 -17.85
CA ALA A 177 10.49 5.89 -18.27
C ALA A 177 8.99 5.89 -17.95
N ASN A 178 8.19 5.33 -18.86
CA ASN A 178 6.78 5.10 -18.60
C ASN A 178 6.62 3.95 -17.59
N TYR A 179 5.74 4.15 -16.61
CA TYR A 179 5.44 3.17 -15.58
C TYR A 179 4.09 2.54 -15.88
N THR A 180 4.05 1.21 -15.94
CA THR A 180 2.81 0.43 -16.00
C THR A 180 2.34 0.09 -14.60
N ASP A 181 1.09 -0.34 -14.42
CA ASP A 181 0.63 -0.80 -13.11
C ASP A 181 1.48 -2.00 -12.64
N ALA A 182 2.04 -1.91 -11.43
CA ALA A 182 2.90 -2.96 -10.90
C ALA A 182 2.14 -4.29 -10.68
N THR A 183 0.86 -4.22 -10.33
CA THR A 183 0.03 -5.41 -10.09
C THR A 183 -0.32 -6.13 -11.40
N GLU A 184 -0.46 -5.40 -12.49
CA GLU A 184 -0.67 -5.99 -13.83
C GLU A 184 0.56 -6.78 -14.29
N VAL A 185 1.76 -6.24 -14.08
CA VAL A 185 3.01 -6.90 -14.49
C VAL A 185 3.33 -8.12 -13.62
N LEU A 186 3.11 -8.02 -12.31
CA LEU A 186 3.39 -9.11 -11.37
C LEU A 186 2.30 -10.18 -11.37
N GLY A 187 1.09 -9.85 -11.83
CA GLY A 187 -0.04 -10.75 -11.90
C GLY A 187 -0.51 -11.25 -10.53
N SER A 188 -0.90 -12.52 -10.46
CA SER A 188 -1.44 -13.15 -9.24
C SER A 188 -0.43 -13.27 -8.09
N ARG A 189 0.87 -13.02 -8.33
CA ARG A 189 1.91 -13.06 -7.29
C ARG A 189 1.93 -11.80 -6.43
N ALA A 190 1.29 -10.71 -6.87
CA ALA A 190 1.27 -9.45 -6.17
C ALA A 190 -0.07 -9.16 -5.50
N SER A 191 -0.02 -8.50 -4.35
CA SER A 191 -1.18 -7.94 -3.68
C SER A 191 -0.87 -6.59 -3.05
N LEU A 192 -1.90 -5.75 -2.93
CA LEU A 192 -1.80 -4.47 -2.25
C LEU A 192 -2.43 -4.59 -0.86
N ALA A 193 -1.79 -3.98 0.12
CA ALA A 193 -2.27 -3.89 1.48
C ALA A 193 -2.11 -2.48 2.03
N ASP A 194 -2.92 -2.15 3.04
CA ASP A 194 -2.80 -0.89 3.75
C ASP A 194 -1.53 -0.89 4.63
N SER A 195 -0.91 0.28 4.78
CA SER A 195 0.25 0.40 5.66
C SER A 195 -0.16 0.40 7.13
N GLU A 196 0.79 0.10 8.01
CA GLU A 196 0.59 0.22 9.46
C GLU A 196 0.22 1.64 9.91
N GLN A 197 0.54 2.66 9.10
CA GLN A 197 0.14 4.06 9.33
C GLN A 197 -1.31 4.34 8.89
N GLY A 198 -2.01 3.36 8.30
CA GLY A 198 -3.36 3.53 7.75
C GLY A 198 -3.37 4.15 6.34
N VAL A 199 -2.28 4.04 5.59
CA VAL A 199 -2.22 4.51 4.19
C VAL A 199 -2.87 3.45 3.29
N PRO A 200 -3.94 3.77 2.56
CA PRO A 200 -4.59 2.80 1.67
C PRO A 200 -3.65 2.37 0.54
N ASN A 201 -3.52 1.06 0.32
CA ASN A 201 -2.57 0.47 -0.65
C ASN A 201 -1.10 0.87 -0.44
N GLY A 202 -0.72 1.30 0.77
CA GLY A 202 0.65 1.75 1.08
C GLY A 202 1.71 0.65 1.03
N VAL A 203 1.34 -0.62 0.86
CA VAL A 203 2.24 -1.77 0.81
C VAL A 203 1.98 -2.59 -0.46
N LEU A 204 3.05 -2.88 -1.21
CA LEU A 204 3.05 -3.86 -2.30
C LEU A 204 3.74 -5.13 -1.80
N LEU A 205 3.00 -6.23 -1.77
CA LEU A 205 3.45 -7.56 -1.39
C LEU A 205 3.64 -8.39 -2.66
N LEU A 206 4.77 -9.09 -2.74
CA LEU A 206 5.09 -10.04 -3.80
C LEU A 206 5.46 -11.37 -3.15
N GLU A 207 4.72 -12.44 -3.46
CA GLU A 207 4.86 -13.73 -2.80
C GLU A 207 6.10 -14.51 -3.24
N GLU A 208 6.43 -14.46 -4.53
CA GLU A 208 7.56 -15.19 -5.10
C GLU A 208 8.30 -14.31 -6.09
N ALA A 209 9.45 -13.78 -5.68
CA ALA A 209 10.29 -12.93 -6.52
C ALA A 209 11.01 -13.73 -7.63
N GLN A 210 10.95 -13.23 -8.85
CA GLN A 210 11.59 -13.80 -10.03
C GLN A 210 12.63 -12.82 -10.59
N ARG A 211 13.66 -13.30 -11.30
CA ARG A 211 14.68 -12.41 -11.89
C ARG A 211 14.11 -11.32 -12.80
N SER A 212 13.01 -11.63 -13.50
CA SER A 212 12.30 -10.68 -14.37
C SER A 212 11.60 -9.56 -13.63
N ASP A 213 11.40 -9.68 -12.31
CA ASP A 213 10.78 -8.63 -11.48
C ASP A 213 11.78 -7.52 -11.13
N ALA A 214 13.07 -7.71 -11.42
CA ALA A 214 14.10 -6.70 -11.23
C ALA A 214 13.81 -5.48 -12.12
N GLY A 215 13.86 -4.29 -11.52
CA GLY A 215 13.46 -3.06 -12.18
C GLY A 215 13.23 -1.93 -11.20
N ARG A 216 12.54 -0.89 -11.63
CA ARG A 216 12.19 0.26 -10.81
C ARG A 216 10.71 0.23 -10.46
N TYR A 217 10.43 0.35 -9.18
CA TYR A 217 9.08 0.46 -8.65
C TYR A 217 8.86 1.88 -8.15
N ARG A 218 7.73 2.45 -8.53
CA ARG A 218 7.31 3.80 -8.18
C ARG A 218 6.06 3.72 -7.32
N CYS A 219 6.04 4.42 -6.19
CA CYS A 219 4.79 4.72 -5.52
C CYS A 219 4.38 6.18 -5.75
N GLY A 220 3.12 6.38 -6.11
CA GLY A 220 2.49 7.68 -6.31
C GLY A 220 1.27 7.84 -5.39
N ALA A 221 0.85 9.07 -5.14
CA ALA A 221 -0.33 9.39 -4.37
C ALA A 221 -0.88 10.76 -4.79
N ALA A 222 -2.19 10.95 -4.70
CA ALA A 222 -2.82 12.22 -5.06
C ALA A 222 -2.32 13.37 -4.16
N GLY A 223 -2.04 14.52 -4.77
CA GLY A 223 -1.54 15.72 -4.10
C GLY A 223 -0.05 15.68 -3.71
N ALA A 224 0.66 14.56 -3.93
CA ALA A 224 2.07 14.46 -3.62
C ALA A 224 2.92 15.22 -4.64
N LEU A 225 3.96 15.92 -4.18
CA LEU A 225 4.83 16.72 -5.05
C LEU A 225 5.61 15.86 -6.05
N ALA A 226 6.11 14.74 -5.54
CA ALA A 226 6.94 13.83 -6.29
C ALA A 226 6.61 12.38 -5.90
N PRO A 227 6.61 11.46 -6.88
CA PRO A 227 6.56 10.05 -6.57
C PRO A 227 7.87 9.59 -5.91
N ALA A 228 7.81 8.52 -5.13
CA ALA A 228 9.01 7.87 -4.60
C ALA A 228 9.34 6.61 -5.43
N VAL A 229 10.62 6.37 -5.66
CA VAL A 229 11.10 5.27 -6.52
C VAL A 229 12.13 4.43 -5.79
N THR A 230 12.03 3.10 -5.92
CA THR A 230 13.02 2.12 -5.47
C THR A 230 13.50 1.31 -6.66
N THR A 231 14.78 0.98 -6.70
CA THR A 231 15.32 -0.02 -7.61
C THR A 231 15.31 -1.38 -6.92
N LEU A 232 14.56 -2.34 -7.45
CA LEU A 232 14.54 -3.72 -6.99
C LEU A 232 15.62 -4.53 -7.70
N ARG A 233 16.47 -5.19 -6.91
CA ARG A 233 17.45 -6.16 -7.38
C ARG A 233 17.08 -7.54 -6.88
N VAL A 234 17.01 -8.50 -7.79
CA VAL A 234 16.73 -9.90 -7.47
C VAL A 234 18.04 -10.67 -7.52
N LYS A 235 18.42 -11.25 -6.38
CA LYS A 235 19.64 -12.03 -6.22
C LYS A 235 19.36 -13.50 -6.53
N ASP A 236 20.30 -14.15 -7.19
CA ASP A 236 20.28 -15.59 -7.42
C ASP A 236 20.37 -16.34 -6.09
N MET A 237 19.52 -17.35 -5.89
CA MET A 237 19.47 -18.18 -4.68
C MET A 237 20.78 -18.94 -4.44
N TYR A 238 21.47 -19.32 -5.51
CA TYR A 238 22.73 -20.06 -5.50
C TYR A 238 23.96 -19.17 -5.73
N ALA A 239 23.82 -17.84 -5.75
CA ALA A 239 24.95 -16.92 -5.93
C ALA A 239 26.10 -17.21 -4.96
N ALA A 240 25.77 -17.59 -3.72
CA ALA A 240 26.74 -17.93 -2.69
C ALA A 240 27.41 -19.30 -2.89
N LEU A 241 26.79 -20.22 -3.65
CA LEU A 241 27.32 -21.56 -3.89
C LEU A 241 28.51 -21.56 -4.85
N TRP A 242 28.48 -20.69 -5.87
CA TRP A 242 29.52 -20.64 -6.91
C TRP A 242 30.94 -20.37 -6.36
N PRO A 243 31.15 -19.42 -5.43
CA PRO A 243 32.45 -19.27 -4.76
C PRO A 243 32.92 -20.53 -4.04
N PHE A 244 32.03 -21.24 -3.33
CA PHE A 244 32.40 -22.48 -2.64
C PHE A 244 32.79 -23.57 -3.63
N LEU A 245 32.05 -23.74 -4.73
CA LEU A 245 32.40 -24.70 -5.77
C LEU A 245 33.75 -24.36 -6.43
N GLY A 246 34.06 -23.08 -6.61
CA GLY A 246 35.36 -22.63 -7.10
C GLY A 246 36.50 -23.03 -6.16
N ILE A 247 36.34 -22.80 -4.85
CA ILE A 247 37.33 -23.19 -3.84
C ILE A 247 37.51 -24.72 -3.81
N CYS A 248 36.41 -25.48 -3.82
CA CYS A 248 36.46 -26.94 -3.85
C CYS A 248 37.18 -27.48 -5.10
N ALA A 249 36.92 -26.88 -6.26
CA ALA A 249 37.58 -27.25 -7.51
C ALA A 249 39.08 -26.97 -7.45
N GLU A 250 39.49 -25.81 -6.89
CA GLU A 250 40.90 -25.47 -6.69
C GLU A 250 41.61 -26.48 -5.79
N VAL A 251 41.01 -26.82 -4.64
CA VAL A 251 41.56 -27.84 -3.72
C VAL A 251 41.68 -29.20 -4.41
N PHE A 252 40.67 -29.61 -5.18
CA PHE A 252 40.69 -30.87 -5.90
C PHE A 252 41.83 -30.93 -6.94
N VAL A 253 42.03 -29.84 -7.70
CA VAL A 253 43.11 -29.73 -8.68
C VAL A 253 44.48 -29.77 -8.00
N LEU A 254 44.67 -29.05 -6.89
CA LEU A 254 45.93 -29.08 -6.13
C LEU A 254 46.24 -30.49 -5.60
N CYS A 255 45.24 -31.18 -5.02
CA CYS A 255 45.40 -32.57 -4.57
C CYS A 255 45.77 -33.52 -5.73
N ALA A 256 45.13 -33.38 -6.89
CA ALA A 256 45.44 -34.20 -8.07
C ALA A 256 46.86 -33.96 -8.58
N ILE A 257 47.33 -32.71 -8.62
CA ILE A 257 48.71 -32.37 -9.00
C ILE A 257 49.71 -33.00 -8.03
N ILE A 258 49.47 -32.90 -6.72
CA ILE A 258 50.33 -33.50 -5.69
C ILE A 258 50.41 -35.03 -5.88
N LEU A 259 49.28 -35.70 -6.08
CA LEU A 259 49.24 -37.16 -6.29
C LEU A 259 49.95 -37.60 -7.58
N VAL A 260 49.80 -36.85 -8.68
CA VAL A 260 50.52 -37.15 -9.93
C VAL A 260 52.03 -36.93 -9.75
N TYR A 261 52.42 -35.87 -9.04
CA TYR A 261 53.82 -35.60 -8.72
C TYR A 261 54.42 -36.73 -7.87
N GLU A 262 53.73 -37.16 -6.81
CA GLU A 262 54.16 -38.28 -5.96
C GLU A 262 54.27 -39.57 -6.77
N LYS A 263 53.26 -39.90 -7.59
CA LYS A 263 53.25 -41.09 -8.45
C LYS A 263 54.33 -41.08 -9.52
N ARG A 264 54.70 -39.91 -10.04
CA ARG A 264 55.83 -39.78 -10.99
C ARG A 264 57.17 -39.89 -10.27
N ARG A 265 57.30 -39.32 -9.08
CA ARG A 265 58.52 -39.38 -8.27
C ARG A 265 58.77 -40.76 -7.65
N THR A 266 57.75 -41.59 -7.44
CA THR A 266 57.95 -42.99 -7.00
C THR A 266 58.35 -43.95 -8.12
N LYS A 267 58.29 -43.52 -9.39
CA LYS A 267 58.65 -44.33 -10.56
C LYS A 267 60.10 -44.26 -11.12
N PRO A 268 61.04 -43.39 -10.68
CA PRO A 268 62.37 -43.27 -11.29
C PRO A 268 63.48 -44.11 -10.63
N GLU A 269 63.19 -45.19 -9.87
CA GLU A 269 64.24 -46.05 -9.25
C GLU A 269 64.19 -47.54 -9.67
N LEU A 270 63.47 -47.91 -10.74
CA LEU A 270 63.32 -49.33 -11.15
C LEU A 270 63.75 -49.65 -12.59
N ASP A 271 64.59 -48.83 -13.24
CA ASP A 271 65.10 -49.13 -14.60
C ASP A 271 66.60 -48.83 -14.79
N ASP A 272 67.39 -48.78 -13.70
CA ASP A 272 68.86 -48.68 -13.74
C ASP A 272 69.49 -49.88 -12.99
N SER A 273 69.28 -51.11 -13.48
CA SER A 273 70.08 -52.27 -13.06
C SER A 273 70.99 -52.74 -14.19
N ASP A 274 72.11 -52.03 -14.31
CA ASP A 274 73.46 -52.46 -14.66
C ASP A 274 73.63 -53.70 -15.56
N THR A 275 74.06 -53.40 -16.79
CA THR A 275 75.03 -54.22 -17.53
C THR A 275 76.39 -54.27 -16.83
N ASP A 276 77.17 -55.29 -17.16
CA ASP A 276 78.63 -55.43 -16.94
C ASP A 276 79.12 -56.03 -15.61
N ASN A 277 79.21 -57.36 -15.57
CA ASN A 277 80.51 -58.01 -15.36
C ASN A 277 80.47 -59.51 -15.73
N HIS A 278 81.18 -59.90 -16.79
CA HIS A 278 81.88 -61.19 -16.83
C HIS A 278 82.90 -61.21 -17.98
N ASP A 279 84.00 -60.50 -17.77
CA ASP A 279 85.30 -61.02 -18.20
C ASP A 279 85.75 -62.05 -17.14
N GLN A 280 86.01 -63.30 -17.56
CA GLN A 280 87.26 -64.05 -17.28
C GLN A 280 87.12 -65.56 -17.47
N LYS A 281 88.19 -66.12 -18.07
CA LYS A 281 88.68 -67.53 -18.04
C LYS A 281 87.97 -68.51 -18.99
N LYS A 282 88.64 -69.40 -19.73
CA LYS A 282 90.05 -69.84 -19.75
C LYS A 282 90.22 -70.89 -20.87
N SER A 283 91.36 -70.79 -21.57
CA SER A 283 92.17 -71.83 -22.23
C SER A 283 91.60 -72.68 -23.36
#